data_AF-A0A842TAD0-F1
#
_entry.id   AF-A0A842TAD0-F1
#
_cell.length_a   1.000
_cell.length_b   1.000
_cell.length_c   1.000
_cell.angle_alpha   90.00
_cell.angle_beta   90.00
_cell.angle_gamma   90.00
#
_symmetry.space_group_name_H-M   'P 1'
#
loop_
_entity.id
_entity.type
_entity.pdbx_description
1 polymer ?
#
loop_
_entity_poly.entity_id
_entity_poly.type
_entity_poly.pdbx_seq_one_letter_code
_entity_poly.pdbx_strand_id
1 'polypeptide(L)'
;MTLLDIVLIQHMDTGLNLFEYRQETTQFNSDHSDIFSGFLAAIQNISKELDIGTVVLISTEGTKGHNCIIIPKYPISIIMLVDQEDPIQVWRETGQLIAQEFLKKYGNDFDYINIAQFKDFSNYLKEICSQHNYCE
;
A
#
# COMPACT_ATOMS: atom_id res chain seq x y z
N MET A 1 -16.63 -7.62 -7.84
CA MET A 1 -15.79 -8.63 -7.16
C MET A 1 -14.60 -7.81 -6.70
N THR A 2 -14.44 -7.64 -5.38
CA THR A 2 -13.45 -6.73 -4.77
C THR A 2 -12.04 -7.22 -5.07
N LEU A 3 -11.25 -6.46 -5.83
CA LEU A 3 -9.93 -6.86 -6.27
C LEU A 3 -8.87 -5.93 -5.68
N LEU A 4 -7.95 -6.50 -4.90
CA LEU A 4 -6.75 -5.80 -4.45
C LEU A 4 -5.71 -5.80 -5.56
N ASP A 5 -5.58 -4.70 -6.30
CA ASP A 5 -4.64 -4.66 -7.42
C ASP A 5 -3.19 -4.64 -6.95
N ILE A 6 -2.88 -3.73 -6.02
CA ILE A 6 -1.52 -3.47 -5.59
C ILE A 6 -1.49 -3.20 -4.08
N VAL A 7 -0.52 -3.80 -3.39
CA VAL A 7 -0.10 -3.41 -2.05
C VAL A 7 1.36 -2.97 -2.10
N LEU A 8 1.63 -1.75 -1.66
CA LEU A 8 2.98 -1.25 -1.43
C LEU A 8 3.17 -1.03 0.08
N ILE A 9 4.34 -1.41 0.56
CA ILE A 9 4.80 -1.08 1.92
C ILE A 9 5.99 -0.16 1.77
N GLN A 10 5.86 1.06 2.26
CA GLN A 10 6.83 2.12 2.07
C GLN A 10 7.42 2.53 3.42
N HIS A 11 8.72 2.81 3.47
CA HIS A 11 9.35 3.43 4.63
C HIS A 11 8.98 4.92 4.69
N MET A 12 8.41 5.38 5.80
CA MET A 12 7.84 6.73 5.88
C MET A 12 8.87 7.84 5.71
N ASP A 13 10.08 7.66 6.26
CA ASP A 13 11.07 8.74 6.30
C ASP A 13 11.81 8.91 4.97
N THR A 14 11.90 7.84 4.17
CA THR A 14 12.67 7.84 2.91
C THR A 14 11.80 7.72 1.67
N GLY A 15 10.54 7.30 1.80
CA GLY A 15 9.69 6.96 0.67
C GLY A 15 10.13 5.70 -0.08
N LEU A 16 11.07 4.91 0.46
CA LEU A 16 11.56 3.70 -0.18
C LEU A 16 10.51 2.59 -0.11
N ASN A 17 10.21 1.95 -1.24
CA ASN A 17 9.37 0.77 -1.28
C ASN A 17 10.12 -0.42 -0.69
N LEU A 18 9.64 -0.91 0.45
CA LEU A 18 10.17 -2.07 1.17
C LEU A 18 9.63 -3.37 0.56
N PHE A 19 8.37 -3.34 0.14
CA PHE A 19 7.69 -4.51 -0.38
C PHE A 19 6.59 -4.09 -1.36
N GLU A 20 6.39 -4.91 -2.39
CA GLU A 20 5.35 -4.75 -3.40
C GLU A 20 4.71 -6.10 -3.68
N TYR A 21 3.38 -6.12 -3.64
CA TYR A 21 2.57 -7.25 -4.10
C TYR A 21 1.60 -6.75 -5.16
N ARG A 22 1.48 -7.53 -6.23
CA ARG A 22 0.53 -7.34 -7.32
C ARG A 22 -0.20 -8.64 -7.58
N GLN A 23 -1.48 -8.57 -7.91
CA GLN A 23 -2.16 -9.73 -8.45
C GLN A 23 -1.69 -10.00 -9.88
N GLU A 24 -1.76 -11.28 -10.29
CA GLU A 24 -1.36 -11.70 -11.64
C GLU A 24 -2.26 -11.08 -12.73
N THR A 25 -3.49 -10.73 -12.37
CA THR A 25 -4.49 -10.11 -13.25
C THR A 25 -4.36 -8.59 -13.34
N THR A 26 -3.51 -7.97 -12.53
CA THR A 26 -3.34 -6.51 -12.48
C THR A 26 -2.73 -5.99 -13.79
N GLN A 27 -3.46 -5.11 -14.49
CA GLN A 27 -3.03 -4.52 -15.77
C GLN A 27 -2.00 -3.38 -15.64
N PHE A 28 -1.63 -3.02 -14.40
CA PHE A 28 -0.61 -2.00 -14.15
C PHE A 28 0.78 -2.54 -14.47
N ASN A 29 1.52 -1.86 -15.36
CA ASN A 29 2.91 -2.20 -15.68
C ASN A 29 3.84 -1.93 -14.47
N SER A 30 4.97 -2.64 -14.36
CA SER A 30 5.94 -2.49 -13.25
C SER A 30 6.44 -1.05 -13.12
N ASP A 31 6.73 -0.41 -14.25
CA ASP A 31 7.27 0.95 -14.34
C ASP A 31 6.32 2.01 -13.74
N HIS A 32 5.04 1.67 -13.58
CA HIS A 32 4.05 2.57 -12.99
C HIS A 32 4.14 2.62 -11.45
N SER A 33 4.74 1.64 -10.76
CA SER A 33 4.87 1.70 -9.29
C SER A 33 5.90 2.73 -8.87
N ASP A 34 7.01 2.87 -9.60
CA ASP A 34 8.01 3.89 -9.30
C ASP A 34 7.43 5.30 -9.52
N ILE A 35 6.69 5.49 -10.62
CA ILE A 35 5.97 6.73 -10.91
C ILE A 35 4.97 7.04 -9.79
N PHE A 36 4.18 6.06 -9.39
CA PHE A 36 3.17 6.21 -8.34
C PHE A 36 3.78 6.52 -6.97
N SER A 37 4.90 5.87 -6.64
CA SER A 37 5.62 6.09 -5.38
C SER A 37 6.22 7.49 -5.33
N GLY A 38 6.81 7.95 -6.44
CA GLY A 38 7.28 9.33 -6.58
C GLY A 38 6.16 10.36 -6.47
N PHE A 39 5.01 10.09 -7.09
CA PHE A 39 3.81 10.92 -6.99
C PHE A 39 3.28 11.01 -5.55
N LEU A 40 3.16 9.88 -4.84
CA LEU A 40 2.71 9.86 -3.45
C LEU A 40 3.67 10.63 -2.55
N ALA A 41 4.97 10.43 -2.70
CA ALA A 41 5.99 11.14 -1.93
C ALA A 41 5.90 12.65 -2.14
N ALA A 42 5.70 13.11 -3.39
CA ALA A 42 5.51 14.51 -3.70
C ALA A 42 4.26 15.09 -3.02
N ILE A 43 3.12 14.41 -3.10
CA ILE A 43 1.87 14.84 -2.46
C ILE A 43 2.01 14.90 -0.93
N GLN A 44 2.65 13.90 -0.32
CA GLN A 44 2.87 13.88 1.12
C GLN A 44 3.79 15.01 1.58
N ASN A 45 4.85 15.30 0.82
CA ASN A 45 5.75 16.42 1.10
C ASN A 45 5.02 17.76 1.01
N ILE A 46 4.26 17.98 -0.07
CA ILE A 46 3.44 19.20 -0.22
C ILE A 46 2.46 19.33 0.95
N SER A 47 1.82 18.24 1.36
CA SER A 47 0.85 18.26 2.46
C SER A 47 1.49 18.63 3.79
N LYS A 48 2.73 18.17 4.02
CA LYS A 48 3.54 18.53 5.20
C LYS A 48 4.00 19.98 5.16
N GLU A 49 4.45 20.47 4.01
CA GLU A 49 4.89 21.86 3.85
C GLU A 49 3.76 22.87 4.04
N LEU A 50 2.55 22.51 3.61
CA LEU A 50 1.36 23.35 3.71
C LEU A 50 0.60 23.19 5.04
N ASP A 51 1.04 22.28 5.92
CA ASP A 51 0.39 21.93 7.19
C ASP A 51 -1.11 21.56 7.05
N ILE A 52 -1.44 20.83 5.98
CA ILE A 52 -2.83 20.42 5.66
C ILE A 52 -3.16 19.01 6.12
N GLY A 53 -2.27 18.38 6.91
CA GLY A 53 -2.42 17.04 7.44
C GLY A 53 -1.85 15.94 6.54
N THR A 54 -2.30 14.70 6.75
CA THR A 54 -1.78 13.51 6.05
C THR A 54 -2.77 13.02 5.01
N VAL A 55 -2.29 12.76 3.81
CA VAL A 55 -3.10 12.14 2.76
C VAL A 55 -3.32 10.67 3.09
N VAL A 56 -4.59 10.30 3.30
CA VAL A 56 -5.03 8.94 3.66
C VAL A 56 -5.88 8.28 2.58
N LEU A 57 -6.31 9.04 1.57
CA LEU A 57 -7.14 8.57 0.47
C LEU A 57 -6.95 9.49 -0.75
N ILE A 58 -6.72 8.90 -1.92
CA ILE A 58 -6.80 9.58 -3.22
C ILE A 58 -7.77 8.77 -4.09
N SER A 59 -8.85 9.40 -4.55
CA SER A 59 -9.85 8.74 -5.39
C SER A 59 -9.84 9.35 -6.79
N THR A 60 -9.91 8.50 -7.81
CA THR A 60 -10.07 8.91 -9.20
C THR A 60 -11.42 8.43 -9.73
N GLU A 61 -12.00 9.19 -10.66
CA GLU A 61 -13.28 8.87 -11.30
C GLU A 61 -13.08 8.39 -12.74
N GLY A 62 -14.04 7.61 -13.24
CA GLY A 62 -14.11 7.16 -14.64
C GLY A 62 -14.20 5.64 -14.76
N THR A 63 -14.18 5.13 -16.00
CA THR A 63 -14.27 3.67 -16.26
C THR A 63 -13.06 2.87 -15.75
N LYS A 64 -12.00 3.56 -15.31
CA LYS A 64 -10.82 3.01 -14.65
C LYS A 64 -10.53 3.74 -13.34
N GLY A 65 -11.56 4.23 -12.66
CA GLY A 65 -11.43 4.88 -11.37
C GLY A 65 -10.88 3.91 -10.33
N HIS A 66 -9.99 4.39 -9.47
CA HIS A 66 -9.44 3.62 -8.35
C HIS A 66 -9.42 4.46 -7.08
N ASN A 67 -9.44 3.78 -5.95
CA ASN A 67 -9.14 4.35 -4.65
C ASN A 67 -7.72 3.94 -4.25
N CYS A 68 -6.85 4.92 -4.03
CA CYS A 68 -5.58 4.75 -3.36
C CYS A 68 -5.77 5.02 -1.86
N ILE A 69 -5.69 3.96 -1.05
CA ILE A 69 -5.86 4.03 0.40
C ILE A 69 -4.49 4.00 1.04
N ILE A 70 -4.19 4.98 1.89
CA ILE A 70 -2.89 5.15 2.55
C ILE A 70 -3.08 5.02 4.06
N ILE A 71 -2.44 4.01 4.66
CA ILE A 71 -2.47 3.73 6.09
C ILE A 71 -1.09 4.03 6.69
N PRO A 72 -0.89 5.21 7.29
CA PRO A 72 0.35 5.54 7.97
C PRO A 72 0.46 4.75 9.27
N LYS A 73 1.55 4.02 9.46
CA LYS A 73 1.87 3.32 10.71
C LYS A 73 3.38 3.24 10.90
N TYR A 74 3.93 4.24 11.59
CA TYR A 74 5.37 4.38 11.79
C TYR A 74 6.05 3.06 12.20
N PRO A 75 7.18 2.68 11.57
CA PRO A 75 7.96 3.42 10.56
C PRO A 75 7.51 3.24 9.09
N ILE A 76 6.37 2.60 8.84
CA ILE A 76 5.90 2.27 7.48
C ILE A 76 4.59 2.97 7.10
N SER A 77 4.30 2.98 5.80
CA SER A 77 2.97 3.26 5.26
C SER A 77 2.54 2.08 4.41
N ILE A 78 1.31 1.62 4.59
CA ILE A 78 0.66 0.68 3.67
C ILE A 78 -0.11 1.49 2.65
N ILE A 79 0.13 1.23 1.37
CA ILE A 79 -0.56 1.87 0.25
C ILE A 79 -1.25 0.76 -0.53
N MET A 80 -2.57 0.90 -0.72
CA MET A 80 -3.37 -0.07 -1.46
C MET A 80 -4.07 0.63 -2.60
N LEU A 81 -4.02 0.03 -3.79
CA LEU A 81 -4.84 0.43 -4.92
C LEU A 81 -5.97 -0.59 -5.08
N VAL A 82 -7.20 -0.09 -5.06
CA VAL A 82 -8.43 -0.89 -5.17
C VAL A 82 -9.40 -0.22 -6.12
N ASP A 83 -10.35 -0.97 -6.66
CA ASP A 83 -11.37 -0.44 -7.56
C ASP A 83 -12.19 0.69 -6.90
N GLN A 84 -12.72 1.61 -7.72
CA GLN A 84 -13.54 2.73 -7.23
C GLN A 84 -14.77 2.26 -6.45
N GLU A 85 -15.37 1.14 -6.86
CA GLU A 85 -16.60 0.59 -6.28
C GLU A 85 -16.38 -0.15 -4.95
N ASP A 86 -15.13 -0.39 -4.59
CA ASP A 86 -14.81 -1.20 -3.44
C ASP A 86 -15.07 -0.49 -2.09
N PRO A 87 -15.53 -1.21 -1.06
CA PRO A 87 -15.78 -0.62 0.25
C PRO A 87 -14.49 -0.12 0.92
N ILE A 88 -14.25 1.19 0.90
CA ILE A 88 -13.05 1.84 1.46
C ILE A 88 -12.80 1.44 2.93
N GLN A 89 -13.86 1.35 3.75
CA GLN A 89 -13.73 1.04 5.18
C GLN A 89 -13.14 -0.35 5.42
N VAL A 90 -13.57 -1.33 4.63
CA VAL A 90 -13.07 -2.71 4.71
C VAL A 90 -11.59 -2.74 4.37
N TRP A 91 -11.20 -2.05 3.28
CA TRP A 91 -9.81 -1.95 2.89
C TRP A 91 -8.94 -1.20 3.89
N ARG A 92 -9.47 -0.17 4.56
CA ARG A 92 -8.75 0.50 5.65
C ARG A 92 -8.44 -0.46 6.80
N GLU A 93 -9.41 -1.29 7.20
CA GLU A 93 -9.23 -2.30 8.24
C GLU A 93 -8.20 -3.36 7.80
N THR A 94 -8.28 -3.82 6.56
CA THR A 94 -7.29 -4.73 5.96
C THR A 94 -5.89 -4.13 5.96
N GLY A 95 -5.73 -2.86 5.54
CA GLY A 95 -4.44 -2.18 5.56
C GLY A 95 -3.87 -2.01 6.96
N GLN A 96 -4.72 -1.78 7.97
CA GLN A 96 -4.28 -1.76 9.37
C GLN A 96 -3.79 -3.14 9.83
N LEU A 97 -4.45 -4.22 9.43
CA LEU A 97 -4.03 -5.60 9.72
C LEU A 97 -2.69 -5.93 9.05
N ILE A 98 -2.54 -5.58 7.77
CA ILE A 98 -1.28 -5.74 7.03
C ILE A 98 -0.14 -5.02 7.75
N ALA A 99 -0.35 -3.76 8.14
CA ALA A 99 0.65 -2.97 8.86
C ALA A 99 1.03 -3.61 10.20
N GLN A 100 0.05 -4.16 10.93
CA GLN A 100 0.29 -4.86 12.20
C GLN A 100 1.14 -6.11 12.01
N GLU A 101 0.78 -6.98 11.07
CA GLU A 101 1.52 -8.22 10.85
C GLU A 101 2.92 -7.97 10.26
N PHE A 102 3.10 -6.95 9.43
CA PHE A 102 4.42 -6.56 8.95
C PHE A 102 5.35 -6.15 10.11
N LEU A 103 4.90 -5.22 10.96
CA LEU A 103 5.71 -4.73 12.08
C LEU A 103 5.90 -5.78 13.17
N LYS A 104 4.93 -6.69 13.36
CA LYS A 104 5.09 -7.85 14.24
C LYS A 104 6.18 -8.80 13.76
N LYS A 105 6.33 -8.97 12.44
CA LYS A 105 7.32 -9.87 11.84
C LYS A 105 8.71 -9.27 11.79
N TYR A 106 8.84 -8.02 11.33
CA TYR A 106 10.13 -7.38 11.08
C TYR A 106 10.56 -6.37 12.15
N GLY A 107 9.67 -6.04 13.10
CA GLY A 107 9.90 -5.01 14.10
C GLY A 107 9.74 -3.59 13.57
N ASN A 108 10.21 -2.62 14.36
CA ASN A 108 10.24 -1.20 13.99
C ASN A 108 11.64 -0.71 13.63
N ASP A 109 12.69 -1.48 13.95
CA ASP A 109 14.10 -1.11 13.78
C ASP A 109 14.78 -2.02 12.73
N PHE A 110 14.19 -2.11 11.54
CA PHE A 110 14.72 -2.92 10.44
C PHE A 110 15.65 -2.11 9.51
N ASP A 111 16.55 -2.81 8.82
CA ASP A 111 17.39 -2.19 7.79
C ASP A 111 16.57 -1.94 6.51
N TYR A 112 15.98 -0.75 6.39
CA TYR A 112 15.14 -0.40 5.24
C TYR A 112 15.88 -0.46 3.89
N ILE A 113 17.23 -0.45 3.86
CA ILE A 113 18.02 -0.54 2.63
C ILE A 113 18.03 -1.98 2.10
N ASN A 114 17.99 -2.97 2.99
CA ASN A 114 17.96 -4.38 2.62
C ASN A 114 16.54 -4.87 2.32
N ILE A 115 15.97 -4.44 1.19
CA ILE A 115 14.61 -4.81 0.77
C ILE A 115 14.39 -6.32 0.61
N ALA A 116 15.47 -7.10 0.40
CA ALA A 116 15.37 -8.54 0.20
C ALA A 116 14.83 -9.28 1.44
N GLN A 117 14.97 -8.69 2.64
CA GLN A 117 14.48 -9.27 3.89
C GLN A 117 12.95 -9.37 3.95
N PHE A 118 12.23 -8.57 3.14
CA PHE A 118 10.76 -8.50 3.20
C PHE A 118 10.07 -9.41 2.17
N LYS A 119 10.82 -10.10 1.29
CA LYS A 119 10.24 -10.89 0.19
C LYS A 119 9.26 -11.98 0.63
N ASP A 120 9.50 -12.57 1.81
CA ASP A 120 8.68 -13.62 2.38
C ASP A 120 7.36 -13.13 3.01
N PHE A 121 7.15 -11.81 3.06
CA PHE A 121 5.87 -11.22 3.48
C PHE A 121 4.71 -11.54 2.53
N SER A 122 5.02 -11.84 1.26
CA SER A 122 4.03 -12.25 0.25
C SER A 122 3.16 -13.43 0.69
N ASN A 123 3.70 -14.37 1.47
CA ASN A 123 2.94 -15.51 2.00
C ASN A 123 1.85 -15.05 2.98
N TYR A 124 2.14 -14.07 3.82
CA TYR A 124 1.18 -13.51 4.78
C TYR A 124 0.10 -12.70 4.07
N LEU A 125 0.45 -11.94 3.04
CA LEU A 125 -0.54 -11.23 2.23
C LEU A 125 -1.50 -12.18 1.53
N LYS A 126 -1.01 -13.31 1.00
CA LYS A 126 -1.88 -14.35 0.42
C LYS A 126 -2.87 -14.91 1.44
N GLU A 127 -2.44 -15.12 2.69
CA GLU A 127 -3.34 -15.56 3.76
C GLU A 127 -4.42 -14.51 4.06
N ILE A 128 -4.05 -13.23 4.21
CA ILE A 128 -5.01 -12.13 4.44
C ILE A 128 -6.01 -11.99 3.28
N CYS A 129 -5.50 -12.04 2.05
CA CYS A 129 -6.26 -12.04 0.81
C CYS A 129 -7.30 -13.18 0.73
N SER A 130 -6.87 -14.41 1.01
CA SER A 130 -7.68 -15.62 0.86
C SER A 130 -8.83 -15.70 1.87
N GLN A 131 -8.65 -15.15 3.07
CA GLN A 131 -9.68 -15.10 4.10
C GLN A 131 -10.90 -14.26 3.72
N HIS A 132 -10.75 -13.38 2.71
CA HIS A 132 -11.77 -12.39 2.37
C HIS A 132 -12.19 -12.43 0.89
N ASN A 133 -11.79 -13.46 0.14
CA ASN A 133 -12.02 -13.58 -1.32
C ASN A 133 -11.53 -12.36 -2.11
N TYR A 134 -10.42 -11.75 -1.68
CA TYR A 134 -9.91 -10.50 -2.24
C TYR A 134 -8.87 -10.69 -3.36
N CYS A 135 -8.29 -11.88 -3.48
CA CYS A 135 -7.25 -12.22 -4.43
C CYS A 135 -7.53 -13.61 -5.00
N GLU A 136 -7.37 -13.79 -6.31
CA GLU A 136 -7.34 -15.12 -6.95
C GLU A 136 -5.98 -15.81 -6.77
#